data_AF-A0A954KQP5-F1
#
_entry.id   AF-A0A954KQP5-F1
#
_cell.length_a   1.000
_cell.length_b   1.000
_cell.length_c   1.000
_cell.angle_alpha   90.00
_cell.angle_beta   90.00
_cell.angle_gamma   90.00
#
_symmetry.space_group_name_H-M   'P 1'
#
loop_
_entity.id
_entity.type
_entity.pdbx_description
1 polymer ?
#
loop_
_entity_poly.entity_id
_entity_poly.type
_entity_poly.pdbx_seq_one_letter_code
_entity_poly.pdbx_strand_id
1 'polypeptide(L)'
;KDLIRFWQRLSLREAPGENIAQAQARIFEADARIKGSLADVLDAEARLRRLMGLPLNDGEFITPADHPSEARMKVEWESTLTEALAHRSELRRQKWQIKSLELQLTAAKNLSRPRLDMVSQYRVNGFGDGLLGREDDDGTTDAGYSSAYESLSQGNNTTWNVGLSFSMPLGLRLARAQVRNYELR
;
A
#
# COMPACT_ATOMS: atom_id res chain seq x y z
N LYS A 1 -53.17 72.16 26.39
CA LYS A 1 -52.71 70.79 26.68
C LYS A 1 -52.11 70.25 25.40
N ASP A 2 -50.80 70.35 25.28
CA ASP A 2 -50.10 70.32 24.00
C ASP A 2 -49.70 68.87 23.65
N LEU A 3 -50.58 68.18 22.94
CA LEU A 3 -50.46 66.75 22.57
C LEU A 3 -49.22 66.50 21.71
N ILE A 4 -48.79 67.47 20.92
CA ILE A 4 -47.62 67.38 20.05
C ILE A 4 -46.34 67.20 20.88
N ARG A 5 -46.21 67.99 21.97
CA ARG A 5 -45.10 67.85 22.94
C ARG A 5 -45.13 66.56 23.75
N PHE A 6 -46.28 65.88 23.83
CA PHE A 6 -46.42 64.60 24.52
C PHE A 6 -45.96 63.46 23.60
N TRP A 7 -46.40 63.45 22.35
CA TRP A 7 -45.94 62.50 21.32
C TRP A 7 -44.44 62.59 21.06
N GLN A 8 -43.90 63.80 21.00
CA GLN A 8 -42.46 64.02 20.83
C GLN A 8 -41.62 63.52 22.03
N ARG A 9 -42.21 63.51 23.23
CA ARG A 9 -41.57 62.92 24.42
C ARG A 9 -41.68 61.39 24.47
N LEU A 10 -42.71 60.82 23.84
CA LEU A 10 -42.87 59.37 23.71
C LEU A 10 -41.88 58.79 22.71
N SER A 11 -41.71 59.43 21.54
CA SER A 11 -40.78 58.98 20.51
C SER A 11 -39.31 59.03 20.94
N LEU A 12 -38.93 60.03 21.76
CA LEU A 12 -37.60 60.10 22.39
C LEU A 12 -37.36 59.02 23.46
N ARG A 13 -38.43 58.44 24.03
CA ARG A 13 -38.36 57.36 25.03
C ARG A 13 -38.38 55.96 24.39
N GLU A 14 -38.83 55.83 23.15
CA GLU A 14 -38.67 54.63 22.31
C GLU A 14 -37.27 54.51 21.69
N ALA A 15 -36.63 55.63 21.34
CA ALA A 15 -35.27 55.69 20.79
C ALA A 15 -34.15 54.98 21.61
N PRO A 16 -34.15 54.94 22.96
CA PRO A 16 -33.17 54.14 23.72
C PRO A 16 -33.42 52.63 23.63
N GLY A 17 -34.66 52.17 23.40
CA GLY A 17 -34.96 50.76 23.21
C GLY A 17 -34.31 50.20 21.94
N GLU A 18 -34.31 51.00 20.87
CA GLU A 18 -33.67 50.64 19.60
C GLU A 18 -32.15 50.54 19.74
N ASN A 19 -31.50 51.51 20.40
CA ASN A 19 -30.07 51.45 20.66
C ASN A 19 -29.67 50.26 21.56
N ILE A 20 -30.50 49.94 22.56
CA ILE A 20 -30.27 48.78 23.44
C ILE A 20 -30.47 47.47 22.67
N ALA A 21 -31.50 47.37 21.83
CA ALA A 21 -31.74 46.21 20.99
C ALA A 21 -30.63 46.00 19.95
N GLN A 22 -30.15 47.09 19.32
CA GLN A 22 -29.01 47.06 18.41
C GLN A 22 -27.71 46.66 19.13
N ALA A 23 -27.48 47.16 20.35
CA ALA A 23 -26.33 46.76 21.17
C ALA A 23 -26.40 45.28 21.57
N GLN A 24 -27.58 44.79 21.96
CA GLN A 24 -27.79 43.38 22.27
C GLN A 24 -27.57 42.49 21.04
N ALA A 25 -28.11 42.86 19.87
CA ALA A 25 -27.87 42.15 18.62
C ALA A 25 -26.37 42.02 18.30
N ARG A 26 -25.60 43.12 18.46
CA ARG A 26 -24.14 43.10 18.26
C ARG A 26 -23.41 42.17 19.22
N ILE A 27 -23.84 42.07 20.48
CA ILE A 27 -23.25 41.15 21.46
C ILE A 27 -23.52 39.69 21.05
N PHE A 28 -24.75 39.37 20.66
CA PHE A 28 -25.09 38.02 20.19
C PHE A 28 -24.35 37.64 18.91
N GLU A 29 -24.21 38.58 17.97
CA GLU A 29 -23.39 38.39 16.77
C GLU A 29 -21.91 38.16 17.11
N ALA A 30 -21.36 38.90 18.08
CA ALA A 30 -19.99 38.73 18.54
C ALA A 30 -19.78 37.36 19.22
N ASP A 31 -20.70 36.92 20.08
CA ASP A 31 -20.66 35.60 20.72
C ASP A 31 -20.76 34.46 19.69
N ALA A 32 -21.68 34.58 18.73
CA ALA A 32 -21.78 33.63 17.62
C ALA A 32 -20.49 33.56 16.80
N ARG A 33 -19.85 34.72 16.53
CA ARG A 33 -18.56 34.79 15.83
C ARG A 33 -17.43 34.12 16.62
N ILE A 34 -17.35 34.36 17.92
CA ILE A 34 -16.33 33.73 18.79
C ILE A 34 -16.51 32.22 18.79
N LYS A 35 -17.74 31.72 19.00
CA LYS A 35 -18.05 30.29 18.96
C LYS A 35 -17.71 29.65 17.61
N GLY A 36 -18.02 30.33 16.51
CA GLY A 36 -17.64 29.91 15.16
C GLY A 36 -16.12 29.81 15.01
N SER A 37 -15.38 30.85 15.40
CA SER A 37 -13.92 30.85 15.31
C SER A 37 -13.26 29.77 16.18
N LEU A 38 -13.84 29.46 17.35
CA LEU A 38 -13.35 28.37 18.20
C LEU A 38 -13.57 27.01 17.54
N ALA A 39 -14.74 26.79 16.92
CA ALA A 39 -15.01 25.56 16.19
C ALA A 39 -14.02 25.35 15.03
N ASP A 40 -13.70 26.41 14.27
CA ASP A 40 -12.71 26.35 13.19
C ASP A 40 -11.32 25.94 13.69
N VAL A 41 -10.90 26.46 14.84
CA VAL A 41 -9.60 26.13 15.45
C VAL A 41 -9.57 24.68 15.94
N LEU A 42 -10.65 24.21 16.58
CA LEU A 42 -10.77 22.83 17.03
C LEU A 42 -10.78 21.83 15.86
N ASP A 43 -11.41 22.18 14.74
CA ASP A 43 -11.38 21.37 13.52
C ASP A 43 -9.99 21.32 12.88
N ALA A 44 -9.28 22.46 12.86
CA ALA A 44 -7.89 22.52 12.40
C ALA A 44 -6.96 21.68 13.28
N GLU A 45 -7.14 21.74 14.60
CA GLU A 45 -6.42 20.92 15.57
C GLU A 45 -6.70 19.43 15.36
N ALA A 46 -7.98 19.04 15.24
CA ALA A 46 -8.36 17.64 15.02
C ALA A 46 -7.75 17.08 13.72
N ARG A 47 -7.66 17.91 12.67
CA ARG A 47 -6.96 17.56 11.43
C ARG A 47 -5.46 17.38 11.65
N LEU A 48 -4.82 18.29 12.38
CA LEU A 48 -3.39 18.20 12.69
C LEU A 48 -3.08 16.95 13.51
N ARG A 49 -3.86 16.67 14.56
CA ARG A 49 -3.74 15.44 15.36
C ARG A 49 -3.86 14.18 14.50
N ARG A 50 -4.83 14.16 13.58
CA ARG A 50 -4.98 13.05 12.63
C ARG A 50 -3.77 12.88 11.73
N LEU A 51 -3.17 13.97 11.26
CA LEU A 51 -1.96 13.94 10.42
C LEU A 51 -0.72 13.48 11.19
N MET A 52 -0.60 13.87 12.47
CA MET A 52 0.51 13.47 13.34
C MET A 52 0.31 12.11 14.02
N GLY A 53 -0.89 11.52 13.91
CA GLY A 53 -1.24 10.26 14.58
C GLY A 53 -1.46 10.39 16.08
N LEU A 54 -1.79 11.58 16.57
CA LEU A 54 -2.07 11.83 18.00
C LEU A 54 -3.53 11.46 18.35
N PRO A 55 -3.79 11.03 19.59
CA PRO A 55 -5.15 10.78 20.07
C PRO A 55 -5.98 12.07 20.06
N LEU A 56 -7.28 11.98 19.74
CA LEU A 56 -8.16 13.16 19.73
C LEU A 56 -8.43 13.69 21.14
N ASN A 57 -8.41 12.83 22.16
CA ASN A 57 -8.83 13.16 23.53
C ASN A 57 -7.65 13.15 24.52
N ASP A 58 -6.61 13.93 24.24
CA ASP A 58 -5.44 14.05 25.14
C ASP A 58 -5.61 15.13 26.22
N GLY A 59 -6.73 15.88 26.19
CA GLY A 59 -7.04 16.93 27.17
C GLY A 59 -6.21 18.22 27.04
N GLU A 60 -5.08 18.18 26.35
CA GLU A 60 -4.29 19.37 26.02
C GLU A 60 -4.83 20.08 24.77
N PHE A 61 -4.48 21.35 24.58
CA PHE A 61 -4.82 22.15 23.41
C PHE A 61 -3.53 22.52 22.67
N ILE A 62 -3.42 22.12 21.40
CA ILE A 62 -2.23 22.38 20.59
C ILE A 62 -2.26 23.84 20.15
N THR A 63 -1.29 24.61 20.64
CA THR A 63 -1.08 25.99 20.24
C THR A 63 0.22 26.13 19.46
N PRO A 64 0.29 26.99 18.45
CA PRO A 64 1.56 27.32 17.80
C PRO A 64 2.52 27.92 18.84
N ALA A 65 3.69 27.30 19.01
CA ALA A 65 4.71 27.80 19.92
C ALA A 65 5.37 29.10 19.42
N ASP A 66 5.37 29.32 18.11
CA ASP A 66 5.96 30.50 17.47
C ASP A 66 5.08 31.03 16.33
N HIS A 67 5.28 32.28 15.96
CA HIS A 67 4.62 32.91 14.83
C HIS A 67 5.10 32.27 13.51
N PRO A 68 4.21 31.95 12.57
CA PRO A 68 4.60 31.42 11.28
C PRO A 68 5.48 32.45 10.55
N SER A 69 6.57 31.99 9.96
CA SER A 69 7.48 32.86 9.20
C SER A 69 6.73 33.56 8.06
N GLU A 70 6.73 34.88 8.06
CA GLU A 70 6.16 35.71 6.99
C GLU A 70 7.09 35.81 5.77
N ALA A 71 8.27 35.20 5.84
CA ALA A 71 9.25 35.27 4.76
C ALA A 71 8.68 34.61 3.49
N ARG A 72 8.61 35.39 2.40
CA ARG A 72 8.21 34.88 1.09
C ARG A 72 9.27 33.92 0.58
N MET A 73 8.90 32.65 0.46
CA MET A 73 9.74 31.65 -0.18
C MET A 73 9.87 31.97 -1.68
N LYS A 74 11.02 32.49 -2.10
CA LYS A 74 11.36 32.65 -3.52
C LYS A 74 12.03 31.38 -3.99
N VAL A 75 11.27 30.54 -4.68
CA VAL A 75 11.79 29.30 -5.25
C VAL A 75 12.24 29.57 -6.69
N GLU A 76 13.45 29.13 -7.03
CA GLU A 76 13.95 29.17 -8.41
C GLU A 76 13.26 28.09 -9.24
N TRP A 77 12.57 28.49 -10.31
CA TRP A 77 11.74 27.61 -11.11
C TRP A 77 12.55 26.46 -11.75
N GLU A 78 13.70 26.77 -12.34
CA GLU A 78 14.51 25.79 -13.07
C GLU A 78 15.08 24.72 -12.14
N SER A 79 15.61 25.13 -10.98
CA SER A 79 16.10 24.21 -9.95
C SER A 79 14.97 23.32 -9.43
N THR A 80 13.78 23.87 -9.22
CA THR A 80 12.65 23.11 -8.69
C THR A 80 12.10 22.12 -9.71
N LEU A 81 12.05 22.51 -10.98
CA LEU A 81 11.59 21.64 -12.05
C LEU A 81 12.51 20.43 -12.22
N THR A 82 13.82 20.65 -12.20
CA THR A 82 14.81 19.57 -12.32
C THR A 82 14.75 18.61 -11.12
N GLU A 83 14.68 19.15 -9.91
CA GLU A 83 14.48 18.37 -8.68
C GLU A 83 13.15 17.59 -8.71
N ALA A 84 12.06 18.24 -9.11
CA ALA A 84 10.76 17.59 -9.24
C ALA A 84 10.80 16.43 -10.24
N LEU A 85 11.38 16.61 -11.43
CA LEU A 85 11.49 15.56 -12.44
C LEU A 85 12.37 14.38 -11.96
N ALA A 86 13.38 14.64 -11.14
CA ALA A 86 14.24 13.61 -10.57
C ALA A 86 13.56 12.81 -9.45
N HIS A 87 12.79 13.49 -8.59
CA HIS A 87 12.30 12.92 -7.33
C HIS A 87 10.80 12.58 -7.32
N ARG A 88 10.02 12.95 -8.35
CA ARG A 88 8.57 12.64 -8.38
C ARG A 88 8.31 11.14 -8.41
N SER A 89 7.67 10.64 -7.35
CA SER A 89 7.30 9.23 -7.19
C SER A 89 6.34 8.75 -8.29
N GLU A 90 5.49 9.62 -8.82
CA GLU A 90 4.58 9.33 -9.93
C GLU A 90 5.33 8.92 -11.20
N LEU A 91 6.38 9.66 -11.57
CA LEU A 91 7.21 9.33 -12.74
C LEU A 91 7.97 8.02 -12.53
N ARG A 92 8.45 7.79 -11.30
CA ARG A 92 9.08 6.51 -10.93
C ARG A 92 8.08 5.35 -11.07
N ARG A 93 6.84 5.50 -10.58
CA ARG A 93 5.79 4.50 -10.72
C ARG A 93 5.47 4.21 -12.18
N GLN A 94 5.35 5.23 -13.02
CA GLN A 94 5.11 5.08 -14.45
C GLN A 94 6.27 4.33 -15.14
N LYS A 95 7.54 4.67 -14.84
CA LYS A 95 8.70 3.94 -15.36
C LYS A 95 8.67 2.45 -15.00
N TRP A 96 8.34 2.12 -13.75
CA TRP A 96 8.21 0.73 -13.31
C TRP A 96 7.05 0.00 -13.99
N GLN A 97 5.94 0.69 -14.22
CA GLN A 97 4.81 0.13 -14.96
C GLN A 97 5.18 -0.20 -16.40
N ILE A 98 5.87 0.71 -17.11
CA ILE A 98 6.41 0.45 -18.45
C ILE A 98 7.37 -0.74 -18.42
N LYS A 99 8.29 -0.77 -17.43
CA LYS A 99 9.25 -1.87 -17.31
C LYS A 99 8.57 -3.21 -17.09
N SER A 100 7.51 -3.25 -16.28
CA SER A 100 6.69 -4.45 -16.08
C SER A 100 6.05 -4.91 -17.39
N LEU A 101 5.49 -3.99 -18.18
CA LEU A 101 4.89 -4.32 -19.49
C LEU A 101 5.95 -4.86 -20.48
N GLU A 102 7.14 -4.27 -20.52
CA GLU A 102 8.27 -4.78 -21.33
C GLU A 102 8.66 -6.21 -20.93
N LEU A 103 8.73 -6.50 -19.63
CA LEU A 103 9.06 -7.84 -19.13
C LEU A 103 7.96 -8.84 -19.44
N GLN A 104 6.69 -8.46 -19.33
CA GLN A 104 5.56 -9.29 -19.72
C GLN A 104 5.58 -9.61 -21.22
N LEU A 105 5.87 -8.62 -22.06
CA LEU A 105 6.02 -8.81 -23.50
C LEU A 105 7.21 -9.74 -23.81
N THR A 106 8.32 -9.60 -23.08
CA THR A 106 9.47 -10.49 -23.21
C THR A 106 9.13 -11.93 -22.80
N ALA A 107 8.40 -12.11 -21.69
CA ALA A 107 7.92 -13.41 -21.23
C ALA A 107 6.96 -14.05 -22.26
N ALA A 108 6.03 -13.27 -22.82
CA ALA A 108 5.12 -13.74 -23.87
C ALA A 108 5.89 -14.18 -25.14
N LYS A 109 6.94 -13.46 -25.52
CA LYS A 109 7.83 -13.88 -26.62
C LYS A 109 8.56 -15.19 -26.29
N ASN A 110 9.02 -15.36 -25.04
CA ASN A 110 9.70 -16.58 -24.61
C ASN A 110 8.80 -17.83 -24.66
N LEU A 111 7.48 -17.71 -24.57
CA LEU A 111 6.56 -18.86 -24.72
C LEU A 111 6.63 -19.52 -26.11
N SER A 112 7.11 -18.81 -27.13
CA SER A 112 7.29 -19.37 -28.48
C SER A 112 8.65 -20.04 -28.70
N ARG A 113 9.56 -19.96 -27.71
CA ARG A 113 10.89 -20.53 -27.82
C ARG A 113 10.89 -22.01 -27.42
N PRO A 114 11.73 -22.84 -28.05
CA PRO A 114 11.94 -24.21 -27.60
C PRO A 114 12.54 -24.20 -26.20
N ARG A 115 12.11 -25.14 -25.35
CA ARG A 115 12.63 -25.33 -24.00
C ARG A 115 13.39 -26.66 -23.93
N LEU A 116 14.62 -26.61 -23.44
CA LEU A 116 15.46 -27.76 -23.19
C LEU A 116 15.73 -27.81 -21.69
N ASP A 117 15.12 -28.78 -21.01
CA ASP A 117 15.31 -29.02 -19.58
C ASP A 117 16.18 -30.27 -19.39
N MET A 118 17.22 -30.14 -18.58
CA MET A 118 18.00 -31.29 -18.10
C MET A 118 17.49 -31.66 -16.70
N VAL A 119 17.08 -32.91 -16.54
CA VAL A 119 16.58 -33.44 -15.27
C VAL A 119 17.50 -34.58 -14.84
N SER A 120 18.01 -34.49 -13.62
CA SER A 120 18.74 -35.59 -12.98
C SER A 120 18.06 -35.90 -11.66
N GLN A 121 17.85 -37.18 -11.40
CA GLN A 121 17.26 -37.68 -10.16
C GLN A 121 18.11 -38.82 -9.64
N TYR A 122 18.52 -38.71 -8.39
CA TYR A 122 19.16 -39.78 -7.64
C TYR A 122 18.19 -40.20 -6.52
N ARG A 123 17.82 -41.49 -6.48
CA ARG A 123 16.91 -42.06 -5.49
C ARG A 123 17.54 -43.32 -4.91
N VAL A 124 17.61 -43.38 -3.60
CA VAL A 124 17.97 -44.59 -2.86
C VAL A 124 16.70 -45.11 -2.21
N ASN A 125 16.33 -46.36 -2.49
CA ASN A 125 15.19 -47.01 -1.88
C ASN A 125 15.69 -48.07 -0.88
N GLY A 126 15.07 -48.14 0.30
CA GLY A 126 15.22 -49.28 1.21
C GLY A 126 13.97 -50.13 1.10
N PHE A 127 14.11 -51.38 0.64
CA PHE A 127 13.01 -52.35 0.63
C PHE A 127 13.21 -53.31 1.81
N GLY A 128 12.15 -53.59 2.56
CA GLY A 128 12.17 -54.51 3.70
C GLY A 128 10.86 -54.44 4.50
N ASP A 129 10.41 -55.58 5.01
CA ASP A 129 9.17 -55.71 5.79
C ASP A 129 9.33 -55.18 7.25
N GLY A 130 10.58 -55.11 7.74
CA GLY A 130 10.95 -54.54 9.04
C GLY A 130 11.92 -53.35 8.93
N LEU A 131 11.84 -52.42 9.89
CA LEU A 131 12.72 -51.23 9.91
C LEU A 131 14.14 -51.57 10.41
N LEU A 132 14.31 -52.53 11.33
CA LEU A 132 15.63 -52.98 11.82
C LEU A 132 15.59 -54.51 11.95
N GLY A 133 16.29 -55.22 11.06
CA GLY A 133 16.46 -56.68 11.14
C GLY A 133 17.41 -57.08 12.26
N ARG A 134 17.22 -58.30 12.80
CA ARG A 134 18.00 -58.85 13.93
C ARG A 134 19.02 -59.92 13.50
N GLU A 135 19.10 -60.21 12.20
CA GLU A 135 19.88 -61.29 11.59
C GLU A 135 20.55 -60.77 10.31
N ASP A 136 21.85 -61.08 10.14
CA ASP A 136 22.71 -60.61 9.04
C ASP A 136 22.19 -61.09 7.67
N ASP A 137 22.13 -60.17 6.71
CA ASP A 137 21.64 -60.40 5.34
C ASP A 137 22.64 -61.19 4.47
N ASP A 138 22.31 -62.45 4.17
CA ASP A 138 23.07 -63.36 3.28
C ASP A 138 22.69 -63.20 1.78
N GLY A 139 21.78 -62.27 1.44
CA GLY A 139 21.43 -61.93 0.04
C GLY A 139 20.84 -63.08 -0.81
N THR A 140 20.54 -64.23 -0.21
CA THR A 140 20.22 -65.49 -0.91
C THR A 140 18.92 -66.18 -0.45
N THR A 141 18.35 -65.79 0.70
CA THR A 141 17.14 -66.43 1.27
C THR A 141 16.01 -65.42 1.50
N ASP A 142 14.75 -65.86 1.44
CA ASP A 142 13.54 -65.01 1.62
C ASP A 142 13.51 -64.26 2.97
N ALA A 143 14.18 -64.79 4.00
CA ALA A 143 14.35 -64.16 5.31
C ALA A 143 15.41 -63.04 5.38
N GLY A 144 16.35 -62.98 4.41
CA GLY A 144 17.43 -61.97 4.35
C GLY A 144 16.95 -60.59 3.85
N TYR A 145 15.82 -60.54 3.14
CA TYR A 145 15.23 -59.29 2.64
C TYR A 145 14.45 -58.49 3.70
N SER A 146 14.57 -58.82 4.98
CA SER A 146 13.66 -58.33 6.03
C SER A 146 14.00 -56.92 6.58
N SER A 147 15.15 -56.34 6.26
CA SER A 147 15.67 -55.10 6.87
C SER A 147 15.75 -53.91 5.89
N ALA A 148 14.93 -52.87 6.10
CA ALA A 148 14.89 -51.68 5.25
C ALA A 148 16.10 -50.73 5.43
N TYR A 149 16.67 -50.62 6.64
CA TYR A 149 17.86 -49.79 6.89
C TYR A 149 19.14 -50.43 6.37
N GLU A 150 19.23 -51.76 6.43
CA GLU A 150 20.39 -52.49 5.93
C GLU A 150 20.44 -52.49 4.40
N SER A 151 19.31 -52.72 3.74
CA SER A 151 19.21 -52.63 2.28
C SER A 151 19.44 -51.20 1.75
N LEU A 152 19.14 -50.17 2.55
CA LEU A 152 19.51 -48.79 2.28
C LEU A 152 21.02 -48.55 2.46
N SER A 153 21.65 -49.12 3.50
CA SER A 153 23.08 -48.97 3.79
C SER A 153 23.99 -49.73 2.82
N GLN A 154 23.54 -50.89 2.34
CA GLN A 154 24.20 -51.67 1.29
C GLN A 154 24.05 -51.03 -0.10
N GLY A 155 23.12 -50.08 -0.26
CA GLY A 155 22.91 -49.34 -1.51
C GLY A 155 22.36 -50.19 -2.66
N ASN A 156 21.86 -51.39 -2.37
CA ASN A 156 21.50 -52.40 -3.37
C ASN A 156 20.33 -51.95 -4.28
N ASN A 157 19.54 -50.98 -3.83
CA ASN A 157 18.38 -50.42 -4.57
C ASN A 157 18.53 -48.93 -4.84
N THR A 158 19.63 -48.56 -5.50
CA THR A 158 19.92 -47.20 -5.94
C THR A 158 19.51 -47.00 -7.40
N THR A 159 18.67 -45.99 -7.66
CA THR A 159 18.26 -45.59 -9.01
C THR A 159 18.76 -44.18 -9.31
N TRP A 160 19.45 -44.03 -10.43
CA TRP A 160 19.90 -42.75 -10.96
C TRP A 160 19.30 -42.58 -12.36
N ASN A 161 18.60 -41.47 -12.56
CA ASN A 161 17.96 -41.12 -13.82
C ASN A 161 18.55 -39.80 -14.29
N VAL A 162 18.97 -39.77 -15.55
CA VAL A 162 19.38 -38.54 -16.24
C VAL A 162 18.58 -38.46 -17.52
N GLY A 163 17.87 -37.36 -17.72
CA GLY A 163 17.00 -37.14 -18.86
C GLY A 163 17.18 -35.74 -19.41
N LEU A 164 17.12 -35.64 -20.74
CA LEU A 164 16.96 -34.38 -21.44
C LEU A 164 15.53 -34.32 -21.96
N SER A 165 14.79 -33.29 -21.57
CA SER A 165 13.45 -33.03 -22.06
C SER A 165 13.49 -31.85 -23.03
N PHE A 166 13.23 -32.11 -24.30
CA PHE A 166 13.07 -31.07 -25.30
C PHE A 166 11.58 -30.89 -25.60
N SER A 167 11.08 -29.67 -25.41
CA SER A 167 9.69 -29.32 -25.72
C SER A 167 9.64 -28.12 -26.65
N MET A 168 8.88 -28.25 -27.74
CA MET A 168 8.64 -27.18 -28.69
C MET A 168 7.14 -27.06 -28.95
N PRO A 169 6.52 -25.91 -28.63
CA PRO A 169 5.10 -25.71 -28.91
C PRO A 169 4.87 -25.58 -30.42
N LEU A 170 4.07 -26.48 -30.99
CA LEU A 170 3.61 -26.44 -32.38
C LEU A 170 2.24 -25.77 -32.45
N GLY A 171 2.06 -24.79 -33.34
CA GLY A 171 0.82 -24.02 -33.47
C GLY A 171 0.80 -22.72 -32.64
N LEU A 172 1.69 -21.77 -32.99
CA LEU A 172 1.92 -20.49 -32.29
C LEU A 172 0.76 -19.47 -32.34
N ARG A 173 -0.48 -19.87 -32.67
CA ARG A 173 -1.60 -18.92 -32.80
C ARG A 173 -1.95 -18.27 -31.46
N LEU A 174 -1.96 -19.05 -30.38
CA LEU A 174 -2.26 -18.56 -29.03
C LEU A 174 -1.11 -17.69 -28.49
N ALA A 175 0.14 -18.13 -28.64
CA ALA A 175 1.32 -17.36 -28.24
C ALA A 175 1.44 -16.02 -29.00
N ARG A 176 1.18 -16.00 -30.32
CA ARG A 176 1.16 -14.77 -31.13
C ARG A 176 0.00 -13.85 -30.76
N ALA A 177 -1.17 -14.40 -30.44
CA ALA A 177 -2.30 -13.60 -29.95
C ALA A 177 -2.00 -12.94 -28.59
N GLN A 178 -1.30 -13.65 -27.69
CA GLN A 178 -0.84 -13.08 -26.43
C GLN A 178 0.18 -11.95 -26.64
N VAL A 179 1.20 -12.15 -27.48
CA VAL A 179 2.18 -11.08 -27.80
C VAL A 179 1.49 -9.85 -28.39
N ARG A 180 0.58 -10.05 -29.35
CA ARG A 180 -0.19 -8.95 -29.98
C ARG A 180 -1.11 -8.24 -29.00
N ASN A 181 -1.65 -8.93 -27.99
CA ASN A 181 -2.43 -8.28 -26.93
C ASN A 181 -1.55 -7.35 -26.08
N TYR A 182 -0.33 -7.79 -25.73
CA TYR A 182 0.62 -6.98 -24.98
C TYR A 182 1.21 -5.81 -25.79
N GLU A 183 1.29 -5.92 -27.12
CA GLU A 183 1.70 -4.81 -28.01
C GLU A 183 0.63 -3.73 -28.17
N LEU A 184 -0.65 -4.05 -27.91
CA LEU A 184 -1.80 -3.15 -28.09
C LEU A 184 -2.30 -2.52 -26.77
N ARG A 185 -1.65 -2.82 -25.65
CA ARG A 185 -1.97 -2.27 -24.32
C ARG A 185 -1.07 -1.08 -24.00
#